data_AF-A0A535W496-F1
#
_entry.id   AF-A0A535W496-F1
#
_cell.length_a   1.000
_cell.length_b   1.000
_cell.length_c   1.000
_cell.angle_alpha   90.00
_cell.angle_beta   90.00
_cell.angle_gamma   90.00
#
_symmetry.space_group_name_H-M   'P 1'
#
loop_
_entity.id
_entity.type
_entity.pdbx_description
1 polymer ?
#
loop_
_entity_poly.entity_id
_entity_poly.type
_entity_poly.pdbx_seq_one_letter_code
_entity_poly.pdbx_strand_id
1 'polypeptide(L)'
;MPDLVPAPFSNLLKRAYYEPQRQQTIYDLPLKEMYRGSADVVLSTRFHGLPAGTPLGPAAGPQDQLAQNLVLAWLGGSRISK
;
A
#
# COMPACT_ATOMS: atom_id res chain seq x y z
N MET A 1 -26.42 0.05 11.81
CA MET A 1 -25.14 -0.33 11.17
C MET A 1 -24.16 -0.58 12.29
N PRO A 2 -23.36 -1.67 12.28
CA PRO A 2 -22.31 -1.84 13.28
C PRO A 2 -21.30 -0.70 13.16
N ASP A 3 -20.77 -0.23 14.29
CA ASP A 3 -19.76 0.84 14.31
C ASP A 3 -18.47 0.34 13.64
N LEU A 4 -18.02 1.08 12.63
CA LEU A 4 -16.71 0.84 12.01
C LEU A 4 -15.64 1.46 12.89
N VAL A 5 -15.02 0.64 13.74
CA VAL A 5 -13.88 1.06 14.55
C VAL A 5 -12.56 0.78 13.83
N PRO A 6 -11.57 1.68 13.88
CA PRO A 6 -10.25 1.42 13.32
C PRO A 6 -9.62 0.17 13.95
N ALA A 7 -8.94 -0.63 13.11
CA ALA A 7 -8.17 -1.75 13.61
C ALA A 7 -7.06 -1.25 14.57
N PRO A 8 -6.87 -1.88 15.74
CA PRO A 8 -5.78 -1.51 16.63
C PRO A 8 -4.43 -1.60 15.93
N PHE A 9 -3.57 -0.61 16.14
CA PHE A 9 -2.24 -0.55 15.52
C PHE A 9 -1.40 -1.81 15.79
N SER A 10 -1.50 -2.37 17.00
CA SER A 10 -0.82 -3.62 17.38
C SER A 10 -1.27 -4.81 16.53
N ASN A 11 -2.54 -4.86 16.10
CA ASN A 11 -3.02 -5.90 15.20
C ASN A 11 -2.47 -5.71 13.79
N LEU A 12 -2.44 -4.48 13.30
CA LEU A 12 -1.84 -4.15 11.99
C LEU A 12 -0.37 -4.56 11.94
N LEU A 13 0.42 -4.23 12.97
CA LEU A 13 1.82 -4.63 13.07
C LEU A 13 2.00 -6.16 13.11
N LYS A 14 1.20 -6.86 13.93
CA LYS A 14 1.24 -8.33 14.00
C LYS A 14 0.96 -8.94 12.63
N ARG A 15 -0.07 -8.46 11.92
CA ARG A 15 -0.40 -8.93 10.57
C ARG A 15 0.78 -8.70 9.62
N ALA A 16 1.28 -7.48 9.52
CA ALA A 16 2.40 -7.12 8.65
C ALA A 16 3.68 -7.94 8.93
N TYR A 17 3.91 -8.35 10.18
CA TYR A 17 5.08 -9.16 10.56
C TYR A 17 4.89 -10.67 10.33
N TYR A 18 3.75 -11.22 10.74
CA TYR A 18 3.53 -12.68 10.75
C TYR A 18 2.95 -13.22 9.44
N GLU A 19 2.14 -12.45 8.69
CA GLU A 19 1.53 -12.93 7.45
C GLU A 19 2.54 -13.29 6.35
N PRO A 20 3.62 -12.51 6.13
CA PRO A 20 4.61 -12.88 5.12
C PRO A 20 5.20 -14.26 5.38
N GLN A 21 5.47 -14.58 6.64
CA GLN A 21 6.11 -15.84 7.04
C GLN A 21 5.14 -17.02 6.97
N ARG A 22 3.86 -16.80 7.30
CA ARG A 22 2.88 -17.89 7.47
C ARG A 22 2.03 -18.12 6.23
N GLN A 23 1.78 -17.09 5.43
CA GLN A 23 0.77 -17.08 4.36
C GLN A 23 1.30 -16.53 3.05
N GLN A 24 2.53 -16.00 3.01
CA GLN A 24 3.09 -15.33 1.83
C GLN A 24 2.19 -14.16 1.36
N THR A 25 1.63 -13.43 2.33
CA THR A 25 0.79 -12.24 2.10
C THR A 25 1.17 -11.08 3.02
N ILE A 26 0.75 -9.86 2.68
CA ILE A 26 0.67 -8.72 3.61
C ILE A 26 -0.72 -8.10 3.46
N TYR A 27 -1.51 -8.08 4.54
CA TYR A 27 -2.91 -7.66 4.50
C TYR A 27 -3.68 -8.33 3.35
N ASP A 28 -3.50 -9.66 3.25
CA ASP A 28 -4.12 -10.52 2.23
C ASP A 28 -3.64 -10.30 0.79
N LEU A 29 -2.75 -9.34 0.52
CA LEU A 29 -2.07 -9.21 -0.78
C LEU A 29 -0.94 -10.24 -0.91
N PRO A 30 -0.94 -11.13 -1.92
CA PRO A 30 0.16 -12.06 -2.14
C PRO A 30 1.50 -11.36 -2.39
N LEU A 31 2.58 -11.79 -1.72
CA LEU A 31 3.91 -11.19 -1.85
C LEU A 31 4.45 -11.19 -3.30
N LYS A 32 4.01 -12.17 -4.10
CA LYS A 32 4.38 -12.30 -5.51
C LYS A 32 3.71 -11.24 -6.41
N GLU A 33 2.63 -10.63 -5.97
CA GLU A 33 1.88 -9.59 -6.70
C GLU A 33 2.36 -8.18 -6.35
N MET A 34 3.26 -8.06 -5.37
CA MET A 34 3.87 -6.78 -5.03
C MET A 34 4.63 -6.21 -6.22
N TYR A 35 4.39 -4.93 -6.49
CA TYR A 35 5.07 -4.23 -7.56
C TYR A 35 6.51 -3.91 -7.15
N ARG A 36 7.47 -4.44 -7.92
CA ARG A 36 8.93 -4.26 -7.68
C ARG A 36 9.58 -3.28 -8.66
N GLY A 37 8.78 -2.61 -9.49
CA GLY A 37 9.28 -1.86 -10.64
C GLY A 37 9.20 -2.68 -11.94
N SER A 38 9.28 -2.00 -13.07
CA SER A 38 9.44 -2.60 -14.39
C SER A 38 10.69 -2.00 -15.01
N ALA A 39 11.68 -2.83 -15.35
CA ALA A 39 12.94 -2.35 -15.92
C ALA A 39 12.75 -1.72 -17.31
N ASP A 40 11.74 -2.18 -18.04
CA ASP A 40 11.51 -1.81 -19.44
C ASP A 40 10.51 -0.66 -19.60
N VAL A 41 9.92 -0.17 -18.49
CA VAL A 41 8.89 0.89 -18.51
C VAL A 41 9.27 2.02 -17.57
N VAL A 42 9.48 3.21 -18.13
CA VAL A 42 9.71 4.42 -17.35
C VAL A 42 8.38 4.99 -16.89
N LEU A 43 8.07 4.82 -15.61
CA LEU A 43 6.88 5.39 -14.96
C LEU A 43 7.22 6.60 -14.05
N SER A 44 8.50 6.97 -13.95
CA SER A 44 8.92 8.04 -13.06
C SER A 44 8.31 9.38 -13.47
N THR A 45 7.89 10.19 -12.49
CA THR A 45 7.34 11.53 -12.69
C THR A 45 7.84 12.50 -11.62
N ARG A 46 7.46 13.78 -11.72
CA ARG A 46 7.60 14.76 -10.65
C ARG A 46 6.24 15.09 -10.05
N PHE A 47 6.16 15.08 -8.73
CA PHE A 47 4.97 15.45 -7.96
C PHE A 47 5.37 16.46 -6.88
N HIS A 48 4.71 17.63 -6.85
CA HIS A 48 5.12 18.78 -6.01
C HIS A 48 6.63 19.12 -6.07
N GLY A 49 7.22 19.00 -7.27
CA GLY A 49 8.64 19.27 -7.50
C GLY A 49 9.60 18.15 -7.07
N LEU A 50 9.10 17.09 -6.41
CA LEU A 50 9.88 15.94 -5.95
C LEU A 50 9.77 14.76 -6.93
N PRO A 51 10.81 13.92 -7.06
CA PRO A 51 10.74 12.72 -7.89
C PRO A 51 9.84 11.64 -7.28
N ALA A 52 9.04 10.98 -8.12
CA ALA A 52 8.21 9.83 -7.77
C ALA A 52 8.44 8.69 -8.77
N GLY A 53 8.54 7.45 -8.29
CA GLY A 53 8.83 6.28 -9.14
C GLY A 53 7.67 5.84 -10.05
N THR A 54 6.44 6.22 -9.72
CA THR A 54 5.22 5.99 -10.51
C THR A 54 4.31 7.23 -10.38
N PRO A 55 3.40 7.47 -11.34
CA PRO A 55 2.45 8.58 -11.26
C PRO A 55 1.17 8.18 -10.51
N LEU A 56 1.19 7.06 -9.76
CA LEU A 56 0.01 6.45 -9.16
C LEU A 56 -0.10 6.80 -7.67
N GLY A 57 -1.33 6.98 -7.22
CA GLY A 57 -1.71 7.14 -5.83
C GLY A 57 -3.07 6.52 -5.56
N PRO A 58 -3.37 6.13 -4.30
CA PRO A 58 -4.71 5.69 -3.95
C PRO A 58 -5.71 6.82 -4.22
N ALA A 59 -6.91 6.46 -4.65
CA ALA A 59 -7.98 7.45 -4.80
C ALA A 59 -8.25 8.13 -3.45
N ALA A 60 -8.54 9.42 -3.45
CA ALA A 60 -8.87 10.14 -2.22
C ALA A 60 -10.23 9.68 -1.68
N GLY A 61 -10.34 9.41 -0.38
CA GLY A 61 -11.61 9.00 0.25
C GLY A 61 -11.44 7.89 1.30
N PRO A 62 -12.51 7.19 1.69
CA PRO A 62 -12.46 6.21 2.79
C PRO A 62 -11.35 5.16 2.67
N GLN A 63 -10.97 4.82 1.44
CA GLN A 63 -9.86 3.92 1.15
C GLN A 63 -8.49 4.42 1.62
N ASP A 64 -8.20 5.74 1.65
CA ASP A 64 -6.92 6.30 2.11
C ASP A 64 -6.85 6.51 3.63
N GLN A 65 -7.98 6.37 4.33
CA GLN A 65 -8.08 6.55 5.78
C GLN A 65 -7.60 5.32 6.56
N LEU A 66 -7.56 4.17 5.92
CA LEU A 66 -7.13 2.91 6.53
C LEU A 66 -5.62 2.71 6.32
N ALA A 67 -4.88 2.61 7.42
CA ALA A 67 -3.42 2.45 7.38
C ALA A 67 -2.97 1.23 6.54
N GLN A 68 -3.70 0.11 6.61
CA GLN A 68 -3.42 -1.07 5.79
C GLN A 68 -3.56 -0.78 4.28
N ASN A 69 -4.51 0.05 3.88
CA ASN A 69 -4.72 0.39 2.47
C ASN A 69 -3.62 1.29 1.92
N LEU A 70 -3.08 2.21 2.75
CA LEU A 70 -1.92 3.00 2.37
C LEU A 70 -0.70 2.11 2.13
N VAL A 71 -0.48 1.13 3.01
CA VAL A 71 0.59 0.13 2.84
C VAL A 71 0.34 -0.67 1.55
N LEU A 72 -0.87 -1.20 1.35
CA LEU A 72 -1.22 -1.95 0.14
C LEU A 72 -1.03 -1.13 -1.14
N ALA A 73 -1.44 0.14 -1.15
CA ALA A 73 -1.25 1.03 -2.29
C ALA A 73 0.24 1.20 -2.61
N TRP A 74 1.09 1.36 -1.58
CA TRP A 74 2.54 1.46 -1.76
C TRP A 74 3.17 0.16 -2.26
N LEU A 75 2.76 -1.00 -1.70
CA LEU A 75 3.21 -2.33 -2.13
C LEU A 75 2.74 -2.65 -3.57
N GLY A 76 1.58 -2.13 -3.97
CA GLY A 76 1.05 -2.17 -5.34
C GLY A 76 1.70 -1.17 -6.29
N GLY A 77 2.62 -0.33 -5.81
CA GLY A 77 3.45 0.55 -6.64
C GLY A 77 3.06 2.02 -6.63
N SER A 78 2.08 2.45 -5.84
CA SER A 78 1.77 3.88 -5.65
C SER A 78 2.94 4.63 -5.00
N ARG A 79 3.22 5.83 -5.50
CA ARG A 79 4.27 6.72 -4.96
C ARG A 79 3.77 8.13 -4.68
N ILE A 80 2.52 8.41 -5.02
CA ILE A 80 1.86 9.68 -4.79
C ILE A 80 0.73 9.47 -3.80
N SER A 81 0.56 10.42 -2.89
CA SER A 81 -0.59 10.56 -2.01
C SER A 81 -0.98 12.03 -1.98
N LYS A 82 -2.22 12.32 -1.63
CA LYS A 82 -2.72 13.68 -1.44
C LYS A 82 -2.13 14.32 -0.18
#